data_AF-Q8KHG5-F1
#
_entry.id   AF-Q8KHG5-F1
#
_cell.length_a   1.000
_cell.length_b   1.000
_cell.length_c   1.000
_cell.angle_alpha   90.00
_cell.angle_beta   90.00
_cell.angle_gamma   90.00
#
_symmetry.space_group_name_H-M   'P 1'
#
loop_
_entity.id
_entity.type
_entity.pdbx_description
1 polymer ?
#
loop_
_entity_poly.entity_id
_entity_poly.type
_entity_poly.pdbx_seq_one_letter_code
_entity_poly.pdbx_strand_id
1 'polypeptide(L)'
;KAPMIDFSVVSRNGVAALVGDQYIVSVAHNVGYRDVDFGAEGSNPDQHRFSYKIAKRNNYKNDQTHPYEKDYHNPRLHKFVTEATPIDMTSDMNGNKYTDRTKYPERVRIGSGWQFWRNDQNNGDQVAGAYHYLTAGNTHNQGGAGGGWSSLSGDVRQAGNYGPIPIAGSSGDSGSPMFIYDAEKQKWLINGVLRTGNPWAGTENTFQLVRKSFFDEILEKDLRTSFYSPSGNGAYTITDKGDGSGIVKQQTGRPSEVRIGLKDDKLPAEGKDDVYQYQGPNIYLPRLNNGGNLYFGDQKNGTVTLSTNINQGAGGLYFEGNFTVSSENNATWQGAGVHVGEDSTVTWKVNGVENDRLSKIGKGTLHVKAKGENKGSISVGDGKVILDQQADDQNKKQAFSEIGLVSGRGTVQLNDDKQFDTDKFYFGFRGGRLDLNGHSLTFKRIQNTDEGAMIVNHNTTQVANVTITGYDTINDDLKQLTNKRDIAFNGWFGETDENKHNGRL
;
A
#
# COMPACT_ATOMS: atom_id res chain seq x y z
N LYS A 1 -21.92 -15.55 -8.15
CA LYS A 1 -22.69 -15.05 -6.97
C LYS A 1 -21.96 -13.94 -6.21
N ALA A 2 -20.82 -13.46 -6.70
CA ALA A 2 -20.13 -12.28 -6.20
C ALA A 2 -19.63 -11.46 -7.41
N PRO A 3 -19.39 -10.15 -7.26
CA PRO A 3 -18.53 -9.42 -8.18
C PRO A 3 -17.14 -10.07 -8.23
N MET A 4 -16.44 -9.91 -9.35
CA MET A 4 -15.05 -10.38 -9.48
C MET A 4 -14.19 -9.73 -8.39
N ILE A 5 -13.29 -10.51 -7.79
CA ILE A 5 -12.36 -9.99 -6.78
C ILE A 5 -11.37 -9.00 -7.39
N ASP A 6 -10.98 -8.00 -6.60
CA ASP A 6 -9.84 -7.15 -6.92
C ASP A 6 -8.53 -7.79 -6.46
N PHE A 7 -7.75 -8.32 -7.40
CA PHE A 7 -6.46 -8.95 -7.10
C PHE A 7 -5.30 -7.96 -6.91
N SER A 8 -5.51 -6.64 -7.00
CA SER A 8 -4.43 -5.65 -6.81
C SER A 8 -3.80 -5.67 -5.42
N VAL A 9 -4.48 -6.30 -4.44
CA VAL A 9 -3.96 -6.54 -3.10
C VAL A 9 -2.88 -7.62 -3.03
N VAL A 10 -2.69 -8.40 -4.11
CA VAL A 10 -1.70 -9.47 -4.18
C VAL A 10 -0.40 -8.92 -4.74
N SER A 11 0.72 -9.26 -4.10
CA SER A 11 2.04 -8.87 -4.60
C SER A 11 2.28 -9.46 -6.00
N ARG A 12 3.02 -8.75 -6.86
CA ARG A 12 3.24 -9.22 -8.24
C ARG A 12 3.95 -10.57 -8.34
N ASN A 13 4.76 -10.90 -7.33
CA ASN A 13 5.42 -12.19 -7.18
C ASN A 13 4.51 -13.30 -6.59
N GLY A 14 3.23 -13.03 -6.33
CA GLY A 14 2.20 -14.01 -5.99
C GLY A 14 2.28 -14.64 -4.60
N VAL A 15 3.30 -14.33 -3.80
CA VAL A 15 3.55 -15.01 -2.51
C VAL A 15 2.93 -14.31 -1.31
N ALA A 16 2.32 -13.13 -1.45
CA ALA A 16 1.77 -12.37 -0.34
C ALA A 16 0.54 -11.55 -0.73
N ALA A 17 -0.28 -11.20 0.26
CA ALA A 17 -1.40 -10.27 0.11
C ALA A 17 -1.36 -9.15 1.15
N LEU A 18 -1.80 -7.95 0.76
CA LEU A 18 -1.88 -6.75 1.58
C LEU A 18 -3.09 -6.80 2.52
N VAL A 19 -2.85 -6.75 3.82
CA VAL A 19 -3.85 -6.92 4.89
C VAL A 19 -3.89 -5.76 5.90
N GLY A 20 -3.01 -4.78 5.73
CA GLY A 20 -3.07 -3.46 6.35
C GLY A 20 -2.20 -2.49 5.56
N ASP A 21 -2.22 -1.21 5.90
CA ASP A 21 -1.56 -0.14 5.12
C ASP A 21 -0.08 -0.42 4.82
N GLN A 22 0.62 -1.10 5.73
CA GLN A 22 2.01 -1.52 5.59
C GLN A 22 2.22 -2.97 6.00
N TYR A 23 1.21 -3.83 5.87
CA TYR A 23 1.31 -5.21 6.34
C TYR A 23 0.82 -6.19 5.29
N ILE A 24 1.60 -7.24 5.10
CA ILE A 24 1.25 -8.37 4.24
C ILE A 24 1.10 -9.65 5.06
N VAL A 25 0.56 -10.70 4.44
CA VAL A 25 0.48 -12.04 5.00
C VAL A 25 1.06 -13.06 4.01
N SER A 26 1.79 -14.04 4.52
CA SER A 26 2.38 -15.16 3.78
C SER A 26 2.81 -16.26 4.76
N VAL A 27 3.50 -17.29 4.27
CA VAL A 27 4.06 -18.39 5.08
C VAL A 27 5.49 -18.10 5.52
N ALA A 28 5.87 -18.53 6.72
CA ALA A 28 7.19 -18.24 7.28
C ALA A 28 8.33 -18.96 6.54
N HIS A 29 8.06 -20.08 5.86
CA HIS A 29 9.08 -20.76 5.05
C HIS A 29 9.48 -20.02 3.77
N ASN A 30 8.77 -18.94 3.40
CA ASN A 30 9.23 -17.99 2.38
C ASN A 30 10.31 -17.07 2.95
N VAL A 31 11.47 -17.67 3.26
CA VAL A 31 12.58 -17.04 3.99
C VAL A 31 13.44 -16.09 3.14
N GLY A 32 13.23 -16.08 1.81
CA GLY A 32 14.13 -15.43 0.84
C GLY A 32 13.71 -14.03 0.38
N TYR A 33 12.43 -13.80 0.10
CA TYR A 33 11.94 -12.52 -0.45
C TYR A 33 12.10 -11.40 0.57
N ARG A 34 12.58 -10.22 0.14
CA ARG A 34 12.90 -9.08 1.03
C ARG A 34 11.97 -7.89 0.86
N ASP A 35 11.17 -7.92 -0.20
CA ASP A 35 10.31 -6.83 -0.63
C ASP A 35 9.19 -7.39 -1.52
N VAL A 36 8.18 -6.55 -1.72
CA VAL A 36 7.05 -6.79 -2.62
C VAL A 36 6.75 -5.52 -3.41
N ASP A 37 6.14 -5.66 -4.58
CA ASP A 37 5.58 -4.58 -5.37
C ASP A 37 4.12 -4.91 -5.76
N PHE A 38 3.35 -3.87 -6.07
CA PHE A 38 1.92 -3.96 -6.40
C PHE A 38 1.62 -3.25 -7.73
N GLY A 39 0.43 -3.52 -8.28
CA GLY A 39 -0.08 -2.93 -9.51
C GLY A 39 -0.10 -3.89 -10.71
N ALA A 40 -0.26 -3.33 -11.90
CA ALA A 40 -0.36 -4.05 -13.16
C ALA A 40 0.96 -4.73 -13.60
N GLU A 41 0.84 -5.62 -14.58
CA GLU A 41 1.96 -6.26 -15.24
C GLU A 41 2.66 -5.41 -16.29
N GLY A 42 3.78 -5.93 -16.80
CA GLY A 42 4.57 -5.28 -17.84
C GLY A 42 5.67 -4.38 -17.31
N SER A 43 6.26 -3.63 -18.25
CA SER A 43 7.46 -2.82 -18.05
C SER A 43 7.26 -1.38 -18.52
N ASN A 44 6.02 -0.88 -18.57
CA ASN A 44 5.76 0.53 -18.86
C ASN A 44 6.40 1.39 -17.75
N PRO A 45 7.39 2.24 -18.06
CA PRO A 45 8.08 3.03 -17.04
C PRO A 45 7.15 4.06 -16.36
N ASP A 46 6.05 4.46 -17.00
CA ASP A 46 5.06 5.40 -16.43
C ASP A 46 4.34 4.86 -15.20
N GLN A 47 4.45 3.55 -14.95
CA GLN A 47 3.85 2.92 -13.78
C GLN A 47 4.59 3.26 -12.49
N HIS A 48 5.89 3.59 -12.56
CA HIS A 48 6.74 3.90 -11.40
C HIS A 48 6.56 2.90 -10.24
N ARG A 49 6.59 1.60 -10.55
CA ARG A 49 6.43 0.55 -9.53
C ARG A 49 7.40 0.75 -8.38
N PHE A 50 6.88 0.64 -7.16
CA PHE A 50 7.65 0.87 -5.95
C PHE A 50 7.91 -0.44 -5.21
N SER A 51 9.17 -0.66 -4.83
CA SER A 51 9.59 -1.82 -4.02
C SER A 51 9.37 -1.53 -2.54
N TYR A 52 8.37 -2.19 -1.96
CA TYR A 52 8.07 -2.15 -0.54
C TYR A 52 8.90 -3.17 0.23
N LYS A 53 9.98 -2.68 0.84
CA LYS A 53 10.89 -3.50 1.66
C LYS A 53 10.24 -3.98 2.95
N ILE A 54 10.53 -5.21 3.34
CA ILE A 54 10.11 -5.84 4.60
C ILE A 54 10.99 -5.30 5.73
N ALA A 55 10.40 -4.47 6.58
CA ALA A 55 11.05 -3.94 7.77
C ALA A 55 11.13 -4.99 8.91
N LYS A 56 10.13 -5.87 9.04
CA LYS A 56 10.06 -6.98 10.02
C LYS A 56 9.18 -8.08 9.47
N ARG A 57 9.56 -9.36 9.62
CA ARG A 57 8.78 -10.51 9.11
C ARG A 57 7.61 -10.87 9.99
N ASN A 58 7.77 -10.70 11.31
CA ASN A 58 6.82 -11.18 12.32
C ASN A 58 6.47 -12.66 12.10
N ASN A 59 7.51 -13.50 12.06
CA ASN A 59 7.36 -14.96 12.00
C ASN A 59 6.55 -15.44 13.21
N TYR A 60 5.56 -16.29 12.98
CA TYR A 60 4.66 -16.73 14.03
C TYR A 60 5.37 -17.69 14.99
N LYS A 61 5.27 -17.41 16.29
CA LYS A 61 5.75 -18.29 17.36
C LYS A 61 4.57 -19.09 17.89
N ASN A 62 4.66 -20.41 17.83
CA ASN A 62 3.70 -21.29 18.50
C ASN A 62 4.05 -21.41 19.99
N ASP A 63 3.11 -21.03 20.86
CA ASP A 63 3.18 -21.15 22.31
C ASP A 63 1.76 -21.28 22.91
N GLN A 64 1.62 -21.20 24.24
CA GLN A 64 0.35 -21.44 24.94
C GLN A 64 -0.78 -20.49 24.52
N THR A 65 -0.48 -19.23 24.18
CA THR A 65 -1.48 -18.25 23.71
C THR A 65 -1.57 -18.20 22.19
N HIS A 66 -0.67 -18.89 21.49
CA HIS A 66 -0.53 -18.91 20.04
C HIS A 66 -0.56 -20.34 19.48
N PRO A 67 -1.69 -21.06 19.53
CA PRO A 67 -1.73 -22.51 19.36
C PRO A 67 -1.57 -23.02 17.92
N TYR A 68 -1.62 -22.14 16.92
CA TYR A 68 -1.56 -22.54 15.51
C TYR A 68 -0.12 -22.81 15.02
N GLU A 69 -0.01 -23.54 13.90
CA GLU A 69 1.26 -23.89 13.23
C GLU A 69 2.21 -22.69 13.02
N LYS A 70 3.52 -22.90 13.11
CA LYS A 70 4.52 -21.82 13.00
C LYS A 70 4.75 -21.30 11.57
N ASP A 71 4.19 -21.98 10.56
CA ASP A 71 4.40 -21.65 9.14
C ASP A 71 3.51 -20.51 8.66
N TYR A 72 3.74 -19.34 9.22
CA TYR A 72 2.90 -18.17 9.01
C TYR A 72 3.67 -16.93 9.46
N HIS A 73 3.52 -15.83 8.73
CA HIS A 73 4.06 -14.55 9.17
C HIS A 73 3.22 -13.36 8.68
N ASN A 74 3.38 -12.22 9.35
CA ASN A 74 2.74 -10.95 8.96
C ASN A 74 3.78 -9.84 8.77
N PRO A 75 4.50 -9.83 7.63
CA PRO A 75 5.56 -8.86 7.42
C PRO A 75 5.05 -7.41 7.44
N ARG A 76 5.78 -6.55 8.15
CA ARG A 76 5.67 -5.09 8.13
C ARG A 76 6.53 -4.53 7.00
N LEU A 77 5.98 -3.62 6.21
CA LEU A 77 6.64 -2.91 5.13
C LEU A 77 7.18 -1.56 5.62
N HIS A 78 8.23 -1.05 4.97
CA HIS A 78 8.85 0.23 5.35
C HIS A 78 8.06 1.48 4.94
N LYS A 79 7.03 1.33 4.09
CA LYS A 79 6.18 2.41 3.56
C LYS A 79 4.73 1.94 3.51
N PHE A 80 3.80 2.88 3.62
CA PHE A 80 2.38 2.66 3.35
C PHE A 80 2.19 2.36 1.85
N VAL A 81 1.42 1.33 1.55
CA VAL A 81 1.07 0.92 0.19
C VAL A 81 0.00 1.85 -0.36
N THR A 82 0.21 2.35 -1.58
CA THR A 82 -0.65 3.40 -2.16
C THR A 82 -1.50 2.88 -3.32
N GLU A 83 -1.03 1.86 -4.02
CA GLU A 83 -1.58 1.35 -5.28
C GLU A 83 -2.83 0.49 -5.08
N ALA A 84 -3.09 -0.01 -3.86
CA ALA A 84 -4.24 -0.86 -3.53
C ALA A 84 -4.78 -0.58 -2.13
N THR A 85 -6.07 -0.88 -1.91
CA THR A 85 -6.68 -0.89 -0.57
C THR A 85 -6.42 -2.25 0.08
N PRO A 86 -5.92 -2.32 1.33
CA PRO A 86 -5.77 -3.60 2.02
C PRO A 86 -7.07 -4.39 2.09
N ILE A 87 -6.98 -5.71 1.98
CA ILE A 87 -8.15 -6.59 2.11
C ILE A 87 -8.34 -7.05 3.55
N ASP A 88 -9.59 -7.10 3.99
CA ASP A 88 -9.95 -7.60 5.31
C ASP A 88 -9.68 -9.11 5.44
N MET A 89 -9.25 -9.52 6.63
CA MET A 89 -9.13 -10.93 7.00
C MET A 89 -10.46 -11.51 7.48
N THR A 90 -10.71 -12.78 7.20
CA THR A 90 -11.65 -13.56 8.01
C THR A 90 -11.14 -13.68 9.46
N SER A 91 -12.05 -13.82 10.43
CA SER A 91 -11.69 -13.77 11.85
C SER A 91 -11.79 -15.11 12.60
N ASP A 92 -12.50 -16.10 12.04
CA ASP A 92 -12.71 -17.37 12.72
C ASP A 92 -11.63 -18.39 12.38
N MET A 93 -11.12 -19.09 13.40
CA MET A 93 -10.09 -20.10 13.23
C MET A 93 -10.65 -21.52 13.08
N ASN A 94 -11.96 -21.73 13.18
CA ASN A 94 -12.57 -23.01 12.85
C ASN A 94 -12.90 -23.05 11.35
N GLY A 95 -12.06 -23.74 10.57
CA GLY A 95 -12.23 -23.86 9.12
C GLY A 95 -13.58 -24.42 8.68
N ASN A 96 -14.26 -25.20 9.53
CA ASN A 96 -15.58 -25.73 9.24
C ASN A 96 -16.64 -24.64 9.03
N LYS A 97 -16.46 -23.45 9.61
CA LYS A 97 -17.41 -22.34 9.42
C LYS A 97 -17.44 -21.83 7.99
N TYR A 98 -16.34 -21.98 7.26
CA TYR A 98 -16.26 -21.53 5.87
C TYR A 98 -16.85 -22.54 4.90
N THR A 99 -17.39 -23.67 5.34
CA THR A 99 -17.96 -24.69 4.44
C THR A 99 -19.39 -24.39 3.98
N ASP A 100 -20.09 -23.49 4.68
CA ASP A 100 -21.43 -23.04 4.30
C ASP A 100 -21.37 -22.19 3.03
N ARG A 101 -21.79 -22.76 1.89
CA ARG A 101 -21.84 -22.11 0.58
C ARG A 101 -23.01 -21.17 0.38
N THR A 102 -23.94 -21.09 1.34
CA THR A 102 -24.98 -20.06 1.33
C THR A 102 -24.37 -18.74 1.80
N LYS A 103 -23.65 -18.79 2.92
CA LYS A 103 -22.91 -17.64 3.45
C LYS A 103 -21.64 -17.33 2.66
N TYR A 104 -20.93 -18.36 2.21
CA TYR A 104 -19.66 -18.24 1.49
C TYR A 104 -19.73 -18.85 0.08
N PRO A 105 -20.47 -18.21 -0.84
CA PRO A 105 -20.82 -18.81 -2.13
C PRO A 105 -19.66 -18.89 -3.13
N GLU A 106 -18.66 -18.01 -3.02
CA GLU A 106 -17.54 -17.91 -3.97
C GLU A 106 -16.21 -17.97 -3.23
N ARG A 107 -15.20 -18.61 -3.87
CA ARG A 107 -13.87 -18.77 -3.30
C ARG A 107 -12.83 -18.86 -4.40
N VAL A 108 -11.76 -18.10 -4.29
CA VAL A 108 -10.72 -17.96 -5.32
C VAL A 108 -9.32 -18.01 -4.73
N ARG A 109 -8.33 -18.38 -5.54
CA ARG A 109 -6.90 -18.25 -5.20
C ARG A 109 -6.12 -17.75 -6.40
N ILE A 110 -4.94 -17.20 -6.13
CA ILE A 110 -3.99 -16.68 -7.11
C ILE A 110 -2.58 -16.87 -6.58
N GLY A 111 -1.60 -17.04 -7.47
CA GLY A 111 -0.21 -17.31 -7.11
C GLY A 111 0.62 -17.58 -8.35
N SER A 112 1.93 -17.73 -8.17
CA SER A 112 2.91 -17.87 -9.23
C SER A 112 3.83 -19.07 -9.02
N GLY A 113 3.29 -20.21 -8.58
CA GLY A 113 4.07 -21.46 -8.53
C GLY A 113 4.49 -21.96 -9.91
N TRP A 114 4.98 -23.20 -9.97
CA TRP A 114 5.14 -23.92 -11.22
C TRP A 114 3.82 -24.05 -11.95
N GLN A 115 3.83 -23.68 -13.22
CA GLN A 115 2.63 -23.59 -14.02
C GLN A 115 2.45 -24.88 -14.81
N PHE A 116 1.31 -25.52 -14.61
CA PHE A 116 0.93 -26.75 -15.31
C PHE A 116 -0.45 -26.59 -15.92
N TRP A 117 -0.66 -27.16 -17.11
CA TRP A 117 -2.01 -27.57 -17.54
C TRP A 117 -2.17 -29.08 -17.37
N ARG A 118 -3.40 -29.57 -17.36
CA ARG A 118 -3.72 -31.00 -17.37
C ARG A 118 -4.69 -31.33 -18.48
N ASN A 119 -4.38 -32.38 -19.23
CA ASN A 119 -5.27 -32.88 -20.27
C ASN A 119 -6.36 -33.80 -19.68
N ASP A 120 -7.26 -34.30 -20.54
CA ASP A 120 -8.38 -35.16 -20.14
C ASP A 120 -7.94 -36.49 -19.50
N GLN A 121 -6.72 -36.96 -19.80
CA GLN A 121 -6.13 -38.16 -19.19
C GLN A 121 -5.45 -37.87 -17.84
N ASN A 122 -5.54 -36.64 -17.34
CA ASN A 122 -4.88 -36.16 -16.12
C ASN A 122 -3.33 -36.20 -16.18
N ASN A 123 -2.77 -36.13 -17.39
CA ASN A 123 -1.33 -35.91 -17.56
C ASN A 123 -1.07 -34.41 -17.46
N GLY A 124 -0.09 -34.03 -16.63
CA GLY A 124 0.28 -32.63 -16.42
C GLY A 124 1.54 -32.27 -17.18
N ASP A 125 1.51 -31.18 -17.95
CA ASP A 125 2.69 -30.62 -18.60
C ASP A 125 3.08 -29.31 -17.92
N GLN A 126 4.36 -29.18 -17.55
CA GLN A 126 4.88 -27.93 -17.00
C GLN A 126 5.14 -26.93 -18.13
N VAL A 127 4.47 -25.78 -18.08
CA VAL A 127 4.59 -24.72 -19.10
C VAL A 127 5.46 -23.55 -18.63
N ALA A 128 5.69 -23.41 -17.32
CA ALA A 128 6.64 -22.43 -16.78
C ALA A 128 7.18 -22.83 -15.40
N GLY A 129 8.36 -22.30 -15.07
CA GLY A 129 8.91 -22.30 -13.72
C GLY A 129 8.15 -21.38 -12.77
N ALA A 130 8.61 -21.30 -11.52
CA ALA A 130 7.94 -20.52 -10.48
C ALA A 130 8.36 -19.06 -10.60
N TYR A 131 7.48 -18.17 -10.13
CA TYR A 131 7.69 -16.72 -10.06
C TYR A 131 7.82 -16.02 -11.43
N HIS A 132 7.38 -16.66 -12.52
CA HIS A 132 7.35 -16.07 -13.86
C HIS A 132 6.12 -15.17 -14.09
N TYR A 133 4.92 -15.68 -13.77
CA TYR A 133 3.65 -14.96 -13.92
C TYR A 133 2.60 -15.54 -12.96
N LEU A 134 1.48 -14.83 -12.82
CA LEU A 134 0.37 -15.21 -11.94
C LEU A 134 -0.66 -16.05 -12.69
N THR A 135 -1.20 -17.08 -12.04
CA THR A 135 -2.40 -17.80 -12.48
C THR A 135 -3.41 -17.87 -11.35
N ALA A 136 -4.69 -17.68 -11.71
CA ALA A 136 -5.79 -17.54 -10.78
C ALA A 136 -7.03 -18.29 -11.27
N GLY A 137 -7.96 -18.56 -10.34
CA GLY A 137 -9.21 -19.25 -10.61
C GLY A 137 -9.99 -19.46 -9.32
N ASN A 138 -11.18 -20.05 -9.44
CA ASN A 138 -11.88 -20.51 -8.24
C ASN A 138 -11.10 -21.65 -7.59
N THR A 139 -11.25 -21.83 -6.28
CA THR A 139 -10.61 -22.96 -5.62
C THR A 139 -11.26 -24.27 -6.03
N HIS A 140 -10.57 -25.38 -5.77
CA HIS A 140 -11.21 -26.70 -5.69
C HIS A 140 -12.31 -26.75 -4.62
N ASN A 141 -13.03 -27.88 -4.60
CA ASN A 141 -14.11 -28.14 -3.64
C ASN A 141 -13.56 -28.23 -2.21
N GLN A 142 -14.44 -28.07 -1.23
CA GLN A 142 -14.08 -28.30 0.17
C GLN A 142 -13.74 -29.79 0.39
N GLY A 143 -12.52 -30.09 0.83
CA GLY A 143 -12.05 -31.46 1.11
C GLY A 143 -12.02 -31.81 2.59
N GLY A 144 -11.61 -30.87 3.45
CA GLY A 144 -11.58 -31.02 4.91
C GLY A 144 -11.21 -29.72 5.59
N ALA A 145 -11.55 -29.54 6.87
CA ALA A 145 -11.22 -28.33 7.61
C ALA A 145 -11.15 -28.57 9.12
N GLY A 146 -10.44 -27.70 9.83
CA GLY A 146 -10.28 -27.79 11.28
C GLY A 146 -9.78 -26.50 11.93
N GLY A 147 -9.22 -26.62 13.13
CA GLY A 147 -8.63 -25.49 13.85
C GLY A 147 -7.40 -24.92 13.13
N GLY A 148 -7.55 -23.79 12.47
CA GLY A 148 -6.50 -23.01 11.81
C GLY A 148 -6.17 -23.43 10.38
N TRP A 149 -6.93 -24.35 9.77
CA TRP A 149 -6.64 -24.82 8.41
C TRP A 149 -7.90 -25.21 7.62
N SER A 150 -7.77 -25.21 6.29
CA SER A 150 -8.76 -25.76 5.34
C SER A 150 -8.06 -26.43 4.16
N SER A 151 -8.42 -27.67 3.85
CA SER A 151 -8.01 -28.39 2.64
C SER A 151 -9.08 -28.31 1.55
N LEU A 152 -8.63 -28.04 0.34
CA LEU A 152 -9.45 -27.93 -0.86
C LEU A 152 -8.96 -28.98 -1.86
N SER A 153 -9.87 -29.81 -2.36
CA SER A 153 -9.53 -30.94 -3.23
C SER A 153 -10.55 -31.16 -4.34
N GLY A 154 -10.10 -31.77 -5.42
CA GLY A 154 -10.96 -32.10 -6.55
C GLY A 154 -10.19 -32.46 -7.81
N ASP A 155 -10.91 -32.50 -8.92
CA ASP A 155 -10.39 -32.77 -10.25
C ASP A 155 -10.41 -31.48 -11.07
N VAL A 156 -9.26 -31.01 -11.55
CA VAL A 156 -9.14 -29.77 -12.32
C VAL A 156 -9.89 -29.83 -13.66
N ARG A 157 -10.14 -31.04 -14.17
CA ARG A 157 -10.85 -31.29 -15.42
C ARG A 157 -12.36 -31.09 -15.30
N GLN A 158 -12.88 -30.95 -14.07
CA GLN A 158 -14.30 -30.88 -13.78
C GLN A 158 -14.65 -29.55 -13.14
N ALA A 159 -15.82 -28.99 -13.50
CA ALA A 159 -16.34 -27.82 -12.81
C ALA A 159 -16.54 -28.12 -11.32
N GLY A 160 -16.15 -27.19 -10.47
CA GLY A 160 -16.28 -27.29 -9.03
C GLY A 160 -17.51 -26.58 -8.49
N ASN A 161 -17.75 -26.77 -7.19
CA ASN A 161 -18.76 -26.09 -6.40
C ASN A 161 -18.56 -24.55 -6.36
N TYR A 162 -17.33 -24.07 -6.57
CA TYR A 162 -17.00 -22.65 -6.57
C TYR A 162 -16.82 -22.07 -7.99
N GLY A 163 -17.05 -22.86 -9.04
CA GLY A 163 -17.01 -22.36 -10.41
C GLY A 163 -16.32 -23.29 -11.41
N PRO A 164 -16.28 -22.86 -12.68
CA PRO A 164 -15.83 -23.67 -13.82
C PRO A 164 -14.31 -23.70 -14.01
N ILE A 165 -13.55 -22.88 -13.31
CA ILE A 165 -12.09 -22.74 -13.45
C ILE A 165 -11.37 -23.08 -12.13
N PRO A 166 -11.54 -24.31 -11.60
CA PRO A 166 -10.82 -24.73 -10.41
C PRO A 166 -9.31 -24.69 -10.68
N ILE A 167 -8.55 -24.24 -9.68
CA ILE A 167 -7.08 -24.22 -9.75
C ILE A 167 -6.48 -24.70 -8.44
N ALA A 168 -5.48 -25.59 -8.55
CA ALA A 168 -4.62 -26.02 -7.46
C ALA A 168 -3.29 -25.28 -7.52
N GLY A 169 -2.68 -25.04 -6.35
CA GLY A 169 -1.30 -24.55 -6.26
C GLY A 169 -0.27 -25.69 -6.33
N SER A 170 0.95 -25.31 -6.70
CA SER A 170 2.11 -26.21 -6.86
C SER A 170 3.34 -25.68 -6.11
N SER A 171 4.53 -26.22 -6.39
CA SER A 171 5.79 -25.70 -5.85
C SER A 171 5.98 -24.23 -6.24
N GLY A 172 6.17 -23.36 -5.25
CA GLY A 172 6.27 -21.91 -5.44
C GLY A 172 4.94 -21.15 -5.20
N ASP A 173 3.81 -21.83 -5.08
CA ASP A 173 2.55 -21.19 -4.63
C ASP A 173 2.45 -21.07 -3.10
N SER A 174 3.42 -21.59 -2.34
CA SER A 174 3.43 -21.44 -0.89
C SER A 174 3.41 -19.96 -0.49
N GLY A 175 2.54 -19.59 0.45
CA GLY A 175 2.28 -18.22 0.86
C GLY A 175 1.20 -17.50 0.03
N SER A 176 0.89 -18.01 -1.16
CA SER A 176 -0.09 -17.39 -2.05
C SER A 176 -1.50 -17.36 -1.42
N PRO A 177 -2.27 -16.30 -1.65
CA PRO A 177 -3.52 -16.08 -0.94
C PRO A 177 -4.70 -16.88 -1.52
N MET A 178 -5.60 -17.27 -0.62
CA MET A 178 -6.96 -17.73 -0.91
C MET A 178 -7.95 -16.74 -0.30
N PHE A 179 -8.95 -16.37 -1.09
CA PHE A 179 -10.02 -15.45 -0.73
C PHE A 179 -11.37 -16.14 -0.72
N ILE A 180 -12.26 -15.66 0.13
CA ILE A 180 -13.64 -16.12 0.24
C ILE A 180 -14.58 -14.91 0.22
N TYR A 181 -15.71 -15.05 -0.46
CA TYR A 181 -16.73 -14.01 -0.48
C TYR A 181 -17.73 -14.25 0.65
N ASP A 182 -17.89 -13.28 1.55
CA ASP A 182 -18.92 -13.29 2.58
C ASP A 182 -20.19 -12.61 2.02
N ALA A 183 -21.22 -13.39 1.74
CA ALA A 183 -22.46 -12.89 1.12
C ALA A 183 -23.29 -12.01 2.05
N GLU A 184 -23.18 -12.19 3.36
CA GLU A 184 -23.86 -11.34 4.35
C GLU A 184 -23.20 -9.96 4.43
N LYS A 185 -21.86 -9.93 4.37
CA LYS A 185 -21.08 -8.68 4.37
C LYS A 185 -20.87 -8.08 2.97
N GLN A 186 -21.29 -8.80 1.93
CA GLN A 186 -21.10 -8.48 0.51
C GLN A 186 -19.66 -8.12 0.13
N LYS A 187 -18.66 -8.78 0.73
CA LYS A 187 -17.25 -8.45 0.51
C LYS A 187 -16.35 -9.67 0.40
N TRP A 188 -15.30 -9.52 -0.39
CA TRP A 188 -14.17 -10.45 -0.42
C TRP A 188 -13.31 -10.28 0.82
N LEU A 189 -12.90 -11.41 1.39
CA LEU A 189 -11.99 -11.49 2.54
C LEU A 189 -10.83 -12.42 2.18
N ILE A 190 -9.63 -12.13 2.64
CA ILE A 190 -8.58 -13.15 2.65
C ILE A 190 -8.93 -14.17 3.74
N ASN A 191 -8.93 -15.45 3.37
CA ASN A 191 -9.33 -16.55 4.24
C ASN A 191 -8.14 -17.41 4.65
N GLY A 192 -7.13 -17.53 3.80
CA GLY A 192 -5.91 -18.26 4.16
C GLY A 192 -4.77 -18.07 3.17
N VAL A 193 -3.62 -18.62 3.53
CA VAL A 193 -2.43 -18.69 2.68
C VAL A 193 -2.07 -20.14 2.42
N LEU A 194 -1.71 -20.46 1.18
CA LEU A 194 -1.37 -21.83 0.77
C LEU A 194 -0.11 -22.27 1.51
N ARG A 195 -0.11 -23.46 2.11
CA ARG A 195 1.05 -23.98 2.85
C ARG A 195 1.54 -25.30 2.30
N THR A 196 0.64 -26.26 2.16
CA THR A 196 0.97 -27.61 1.69
C THR A 196 0.05 -27.99 0.55
N GLY A 197 0.49 -28.90 -0.30
CA GLY A 197 -0.32 -29.45 -1.37
C GLY A 197 0.37 -30.63 -2.01
N ASN A 198 -0.28 -31.19 -3.03
CA ASN A 198 0.33 -32.19 -3.90
C ASN A 198 0.79 -31.54 -5.21
N PRO A 199 2.02 -31.00 -5.28
CA PRO A 199 2.47 -30.11 -6.35
C PRO A 199 2.46 -30.77 -7.73
N TRP A 200 2.41 -32.10 -7.79
CA TRP A 200 2.45 -32.89 -9.02
C TRP A 200 1.12 -33.52 -9.42
N ALA A 201 0.10 -33.45 -8.56
CA ALA A 201 -1.21 -34.05 -8.84
C ALA A 201 -2.26 -33.00 -9.19
N GLY A 202 -2.11 -31.76 -8.71
CA GLY A 202 -3.11 -30.71 -8.94
C GLY A 202 -4.48 -31.03 -8.34
N THR A 203 -4.51 -31.88 -7.31
CA THR A 203 -5.76 -32.42 -6.75
C THR A 203 -6.09 -31.93 -5.36
N GLU A 204 -5.11 -31.40 -4.61
CA GLU A 204 -5.33 -30.97 -3.22
C GLU A 204 -4.31 -29.93 -2.76
N ASN A 205 -4.80 -28.91 -2.05
CA ASN A 205 -4.01 -27.95 -1.28
C ASN A 205 -4.62 -27.70 0.09
N THR A 206 -3.76 -27.52 1.10
CA THR A 206 -4.12 -27.09 2.45
C THR A 206 -3.66 -25.67 2.68
N PHE A 207 -4.59 -24.85 3.14
CA PHE A 207 -4.39 -23.46 3.48
C PHE A 207 -4.36 -23.29 4.99
N GLN A 208 -3.45 -22.44 5.45
CA GLN A 208 -3.46 -21.93 6.81
C GLN A 208 -4.43 -20.76 6.86
N LEU A 209 -5.40 -20.80 7.77
CA LEU A 209 -6.33 -19.69 7.93
C LEU A 209 -5.58 -18.44 8.42
N VAL A 210 -6.00 -17.28 7.94
CA VAL A 210 -5.45 -15.99 8.41
C VAL A 210 -5.77 -15.77 9.88
N ARG A 211 -4.85 -15.11 10.59
CA ARG A 211 -4.85 -15.03 12.06
C ARG A 211 -5.11 -13.59 12.51
N LYS A 212 -6.37 -13.16 12.48
CA LYS A 212 -6.74 -11.77 12.79
C LYS A 212 -6.23 -11.30 14.16
N SER A 213 -6.39 -12.11 15.20
CA SER A 213 -5.92 -11.75 16.56
C SER A 213 -4.41 -11.55 16.64
N PHE A 214 -3.62 -12.43 15.99
CA PHE A 214 -2.16 -12.25 15.92
C PHE A 214 -1.77 -11.00 15.13
N PHE A 215 -2.49 -10.70 14.06
CA PHE A 215 -2.28 -9.46 13.31
C PHE A 215 -2.60 -8.23 14.17
N ASP A 216 -3.66 -8.27 14.98
CA ASP A 216 -4.02 -7.18 15.90
C ASP A 216 -2.94 -6.93 16.96
N GLU A 217 -2.35 -7.98 17.52
CA GLU A 217 -1.21 -7.86 18.43
C GLU A 217 0.01 -7.19 17.76
N ILE A 218 0.26 -7.48 16.49
CA ILE A 218 1.32 -6.82 15.71
C ILE A 218 1.01 -5.34 15.50
N LEU A 219 -0.24 -5.01 15.14
CA LEU A 219 -0.66 -3.63 14.94
C LEU A 219 -0.54 -2.82 16.24
N GLU A 220 -1.01 -3.35 17.36
CA GLU A 220 -0.89 -2.71 18.68
C GLU A 220 0.59 -2.54 19.09
N LYS A 221 1.43 -3.53 18.76
CA LYS A 221 2.88 -3.47 19.02
C LYS A 221 3.57 -2.37 18.20
N ASP A 222 3.12 -2.08 17.00
CA ASP A 222 3.73 -1.08 16.12
C ASP A 222 3.07 0.31 16.26
N LEU A 223 1.79 0.38 16.66
CA LEU A 223 1.03 1.60 16.97
C LEU A 223 0.86 1.76 18.49
N ARG A 224 1.97 1.93 19.20
CA ARG A 224 1.96 1.99 20.67
C ARG A 224 1.51 3.32 21.26
N THR A 225 1.42 4.36 20.44
CA THR A 225 1.34 5.73 20.96
C THR A 225 0.27 6.52 20.22
N SER A 226 -0.80 6.79 20.96
CA SER A 226 -1.92 7.61 20.53
C SER A 226 -2.00 8.88 21.37
N PHE A 227 -2.01 10.02 20.71
CA PHE A 227 -2.22 11.33 21.31
C PHE A 227 -3.64 11.77 20.98
N TYR A 228 -4.44 12.01 22.00
CA TYR A 228 -5.81 12.48 21.82
C TYR A 228 -6.09 13.66 22.73
N SER A 229 -6.63 14.75 22.17
CA SER A 229 -7.08 15.92 22.92
C SER A 229 -8.61 16.03 22.83
N PRO A 230 -9.36 15.50 23.81
CA PRO A 230 -10.83 15.59 23.80
C PRO A 230 -11.35 17.03 23.87
N SER A 231 -10.64 17.94 24.53
CA SER A 231 -10.99 19.37 24.59
C SER A 231 -10.69 20.13 23.29
N GLY A 232 -10.01 19.46 22.34
CA GLY A 232 -9.44 20.01 21.14
C GLY A 232 -8.19 20.87 21.39
N ASN A 233 -7.59 21.35 20.31
CA ASN A 233 -6.39 22.20 20.31
C ASN A 233 -5.19 21.58 21.05
N GLY A 234 -5.03 20.26 20.96
CA GLY A 234 -3.85 19.56 21.44
C GLY A 234 -2.60 20.07 20.74
N ALA A 235 -1.53 20.31 21.50
CA ALA A 235 -0.26 20.80 20.98
C ALA A 235 0.88 19.85 21.37
N TYR A 236 1.60 19.40 20.35
CA TYR A 236 2.61 18.36 20.44
C TYR A 236 3.93 18.84 19.84
N THR A 237 5.05 18.56 20.48
CA THR A 237 6.39 18.80 19.92
C THR A 237 7.16 17.50 19.85
N ILE A 238 7.61 17.11 18.65
CA ILE A 238 8.41 15.92 18.41
C ILE A 238 9.88 16.32 18.30
N THR A 239 10.73 15.65 19.07
CA THR A 239 12.18 15.86 19.09
C THR A 239 12.90 14.52 18.98
N ASP A 240 13.78 14.38 17.99
CA ASP A 240 14.74 13.26 17.90
C ASP A 240 15.87 13.45 18.93
N LYS A 241 16.22 12.39 19.66
CA LYS A 241 17.31 12.39 20.65
C LYS A 241 18.64 11.91 20.06
N GLY A 242 18.68 11.44 18.81
CA GLY A 242 19.88 11.01 18.10
C GLY A 242 20.37 9.61 18.47
N ASP A 243 19.56 8.84 19.20
CA ASP A 243 19.89 7.49 19.68
C ASP A 243 18.88 6.42 19.25
N GLY A 244 18.10 6.69 18.20
CA GLY A 244 17.00 5.84 17.78
C GLY A 244 15.71 6.05 18.58
N SER A 245 15.71 6.98 19.54
CA SER A 245 14.52 7.39 20.28
C SER A 245 14.17 8.86 20.05
N GLY A 246 12.89 9.17 20.19
CA GLY A 246 12.36 10.52 20.21
C GLY A 246 11.53 10.79 21.45
N ILE A 247 11.19 12.05 21.66
CA ILE A 247 10.24 12.49 22.69
C ILE A 247 9.13 13.29 22.02
N VAL A 248 7.88 12.98 22.35
CA VAL A 248 6.73 13.84 22.08
C VAL A 248 6.35 14.55 23.37
N LYS A 249 6.50 15.87 23.39
CA LYS A 249 6.01 16.72 24.49
C LYS A 249 4.57 17.11 24.23
N GLN A 250 3.71 16.98 25.22
CA GLN A 250 2.31 17.39 25.19
C GLN A 250 2.15 18.65 26.05
N GLN A 251 1.56 19.71 25.50
CA GLN A 251 1.38 20.96 26.27
C GLN A 251 0.41 20.78 27.45
N THR A 252 -0.65 20.00 27.25
CA THR A 252 -1.72 19.79 28.25
C THR A 252 -1.95 18.32 28.59
N GLY A 253 -1.32 17.39 27.86
CA GLY A 253 -1.46 15.94 28.05
C GLY A 253 -0.67 15.39 29.25
N ARG A 254 -1.13 14.28 29.82
CA ARG A 254 -0.42 13.51 30.85
C ARG A 254 -0.18 12.08 30.37
N PRO A 255 1.05 11.56 30.42
CA PRO A 255 2.28 12.25 30.84
C PRO A 255 2.66 13.39 29.87
N SER A 256 3.32 14.42 30.38
CA SER A 256 3.71 15.59 29.57
C SER A 256 4.78 15.28 28.52
N GLU A 257 5.51 14.18 28.68
CA GLU A 257 6.48 13.68 27.71
C GLU A 257 6.26 12.19 27.50
N VAL A 258 6.22 11.77 26.23
CA VAL A 258 6.11 10.37 25.82
C VAL A 258 7.31 10.00 24.98
N ARG A 259 8.01 8.92 25.34
CA ARG A 259 9.10 8.38 24.52
C ARG A 259 8.55 7.60 23.34
N ILE A 260 9.15 7.80 22.17
CA ILE A 260 8.81 7.11 20.93
C ILE A 260 10.06 6.46 20.32
N GLY A 261 9.87 5.40 19.53
CA GLY A 261 10.93 4.83 18.70
C GLY A 261 11.02 5.56 17.35
N LEU A 262 12.24 5.83 16.90
CA LEU A 262 12.57 6.40 15.59
C LEU A 262 13.52 5.45 14.84
N LYS A 263 14.00 5.83 13.65
CA LYS A 263 15.06 5.07 12.98
C LYS A 263 16.32 5.07 13.83
N ASP A 264 16.88 3.89 14.10
CA ASP A 264 18.12 3.76 14.88
C ASP A 264 19.30 3.36 13.98
N ASP A 265 20.17 4.32 13.66
CA ASP A 265 21.36 4.08 12.84
C ASP A 265 22.45 3.24 13.53
N LYS A 266 22.35 3.02 14.86
CA LYS A 266 23.23 2.10 15.59
C LYS A 266 22.85 0.64 15.32
N LEU A 267 21.60 0.39 14.91
CA LEU A 267 21.16 -0.94 14.48
C LEU A 267 21.60 -1.22 13.03
N PRO A 268 21.83 -2.49 12.67
CA PRO A 268 22.27 -2.82 11.32
C PRO A 268 21.18 -2.50 10.27
N ALA A 269 21.62 -2.22 9.04
CA ALA A 269 20.72 -1.93 7.92
C ALA A 269 19.87 -3.15 7.57
N GLU A 270 20.51 -4.33 7.55
CA GLU A 270 19.86 -5.63 7.43
C GLU A 270 20.25 -6.51 8.60
N GLY A 271 19.31 -7.30 9.11
CA GLY A 271 19.55 -8.33 10.12
C GLY A 271 18.82 -9.62 9.79
N LYS A 272 19.15 -10.69 10.51
CA LYS A 272 18.37 -11.94 10.49
C LYS A 272 17.27 -11.84 11.54
N ASP A 273 16.02 -12.00 11.12
CA ASP A 273 14.85 -11.94 11.97
C ASP A 273 14.71 -13.20 12.84
N ASP A 274 13.78 -13.17 13.79
CA ASP A 274 13.46 -14.27 14.68
C ASP A 274 13.00 -15.50 13.89
N VAL A 275 13.62 -16.66 14.15
CA VAL A 275 13.31 -17.93 13.47
C VAL A 275 12.85 -18.97 14.49
N TYR A 276 11.62 -19.46 14.33
CA TYR A 276 11.02 -20.46 15.24
C TYR A 276 10.93 -21.87 14.65
N GLN A 277 11.12 -22.02 13.34
CA GLN A 277 11.13 -23.31 12.63
C GLN A 277 11.91 -23.24 11.31
N TYR A 278 11.60 -22.26 10.45
CA TYR A 278 12.09 -22.22 9.07
C TYR A 278 13.38 -21.42 8.92
N GLN A 279 14.51 -22.12 8.86
CA GLN A 279 15.85 -21.54 8.66
C GLN A 279 16.02 -20.95 7.24
N GLY A 280 17.00 -20.06 7.10
CA GLY A 280 17.30 -19.37 5.85
C GLY A 280 17.71 -17.92 6.10
N PRO A 281 17.73 -17.08 5.05
CA PRO A 281 18.13 -15.67 5.17
C PRO A 281 17.31 -14.91 6.21
N ASN A 282 15.97 -15.01 6.14
CA ASN A 282 15.04 -14.36 7.07
C ASN A 282 15.37 -12.87 7.29
N ILE A 283 15.68 -12.15 6.22
CA ILE A 283 16.17 -10.77 6.33
C ILE A 283 15.03 -9.83 6.77
N TYR A 284 15.36 -8.89 7.65
CA TYR A 284 14.55 -7.72 8.03
C TYR A 284 15.44 -6.47 8.18
N LEU A 285 14.83 -5.29 8.41
CA LEU A 285 15.52 -4.01 8.51
C LEU A 285 15.43 -3.43 9.94
N PRO A 286 16.26 -3.90 10.90
CA PRO A 286 16.15 -3.53 12.31
C PRO A 286 16.15 -2.02 12.56
N ARG A 287 17.04 -1.27 11.88
CA ARG A 287 17.08 0.19 12.00
C ARG A 287 15.79 0.89 11.63
N LEU A 288 15.05 0.39 10.64
CA LEU A 288 13.77 0.97 10.22
C LEU A 288 12.63 0.51 11.12
N ASN A 289 12.60 -0.77 11.48
CA ASN A 289 11.56 -1.35 12.31
C ASN A 289 11.53 -0.79 13.75
N ASN A 290 12.64 -0.22 14.23
CA ASN A 290 12.68 0.44 15.53
C ASN A 290 11.67 1.59 15.64
N GLY A 291 11.33 2.23 14.52
CA GLY A 291 10.32 3.27 14.46
C GLY A 291 8.88 2.75 14.59
N GLY A 292 8.10 3.37 15.48
CA GLY A 292 6.68 3.07 15.69
C GLY A 292 5.75 4.03 14.94
N ASN A 293 4.53 3.57 14.65
CA ASN A 293 3.47 4.44 14.18
C ASN A 293 2.99 5.36 15.32
N LEU A 294 2.59 6.58 14.98
CA LEU A 294 1.97 7.52 15.91
C LEU A 294 0.58 7.88 15.42
N TYR A 295 -0.37 7.93 16.35
CA TYR A 295 -1.73 8.40 16.10
C TYR A 295 -1.96 9.73 16.80
N PHE A 296 -2.58 10.67 16.09
CA PHE A 296 -2.99 11.98 16.59
C PHE A 296 -4.47 12.19 16.31
N GLY A 297 -5.25 12.42 17.36
CA GLY A 297 -6.67 12.75 17.28
C GLY A 297 -6.99 14.09 17.96
N ASP A 298 -7.77 14.93 17.29
CA ASP A 298 -8.21 16.23 17.84
C ASP A 298 -9.61 16.60 17.34
N GLN A 299 -10.49 17.09 18.22
CA GLN A 299 -11.86 17.48 17.85
C GLN A 299 -11.98 18.91 17.26
N LYS A 300 -10.89 19.69 17.28
CA LYS A 300 -10.83 21.05 16.75
C LYS A 300 -9.70 21.14 15.73
N ASN A 301 -8.58 21.76 16.13
CA ASN A 301 -7.38 21.85 15.32
C ASN A 301 -6.15 21.67 16.20
N GLY A 302 -5.57 20.46 16.15
CA GLY A 302 -4.33 20.15 16.86
C GLY A 302 -3.10 20.73 16.16
N THR A 303 -1.97 20.76 16.86
CA THR A 303 -0.68 21.18 16.30
C THR A 303 0.41 20.17 16.60
N VAL A 304 1.25 19.89 15.61
CA VAL A 304 2.46 19.07 15.75
C VAL A 304 3.65 19.89 15.25
N THR A 305 4.62 20.14 16.11
CA THR A 305 5.86 20.84 15.76
C THR A 305 7.03 19.88 15.78
N LEU A 306 7.82 19.84 14.72
CA LEU A 306 9.09 19.12 14.66
C LEU A 306 10.21 20.07 15.06
N SER A 307 10.85 19.83 16.20
CA SER A 307 11.98 20.65 16.67
C SER A 307 13.31 20.30 15.99
N THR A 308 13.36 19.13 15.38
CA THR A 308 14.52 18.49 14.75
C THR A 308 14.06 17.69 13.54
N ASN A 309 14.98 17.33 12.65
CA ASN A 309 14.68 16.38 11.58
C ASN A 309 14.20 15.05 12.19
N ILE A 310 13.07 14.52 11.71
CA ILE A 310 12.51 13.27 12.20
C ILE A 310 12.61 12.21 11.11
N ASN A 311 13.37 11.15 11.40
CA ASN A 311 13.34 9.92 10.61
C ASN A 311 12.65 8.82 11.42
N GLN A 312 11.39 8.57 11.11
CA GLN A 312 10.53 7.62 11.81
C GLN A 312 10.72 6.17 11.32
N GLY A 313 11.65 5.91 10.39
CA GLY A 313 11.91 4.58 9.86
C GLY A 313 10.66 3.99 9.19
N ALA A 314 10.23 2.81 9.64
CA ALA A 314 8.99 2.18 9.20
C ALA A 314 7.75 2.65 9.98
N GLY A 315 7.89 3.64 10.87
CA GLY A 315 6.77 4.28 11.56
C GLY A 315 6.09 5.33 10.69
N GLY A 316 4.76 5.34 10.66
CA GLY A 316 3.93 6.33 9.97
C GLY A 316 3.14 7.23 10.93
N LEU A 317 2.42 8.19 10.35
CA LEU A 317 1.55 9.11 11.07
C LEU A 317 0.10 8.89 10.68
N TYR A 318 -0.77 8.77 11.68
CA TYR A 318 -2.22 8.72 11.53
C TYR A 318 -2.83 9.97 12.16
N PHE A 319 -3.65 10.69 11.40
CA PHE A 319 -4.37 11.88 11.87
C PHE A 319 -5.88 11.69 11.75
N GLU A 320 -6.59 11.91 12.85
CA GLU A 320 -8.06 11.97 12.91
C GLU A 320 -8.49 13.33 13.47
N GLY A 321 -9.18 14.12 12.65
CA GLY A 321 -9.44 15.53 12.88
C GLY A 321 -8.39 16.46 12.26
N ASN A 322 -8.59 17.77 12.41
CA ASN A 322 -7.74 18.75 11.75
C ASN A 322 -6.43 18.99 12.52
N PHE A 323 -5.33 19.14 11.77
CA PHE A 323 -4.02 19.44 12.34
C PHE A 323 -3.25 20.45 11.52
N THR A 324 -2.40 21.22 12.20
CA THR A 324 -1.28 21.93 11.57
C THR A 324 0.04 21.29 11.99
N VAL A 325 0.80 20.80 11.02
CA VAL A 325 2.14 20.25 11.23
C VAL A 325 3.17 21.26 10.75
N SER A 326 4.11 21.64 11.60
CA SER A 326 5.13 22.65 11.32
C SER A 326 6.52 22.21 11.77
N SER A 327 7.56 22.88 11.26
CA SER A 327 8.95 22.64 11.62
C SER A 327 9.58 23.87 12.27
N GLU A 328 10.43 23.65 13.26
CA GLU A 328 11.46 24.60 13.67
C GLU A 328 12.71 24.40 12.82
N ASN A 329 13.47 25.46 12.54
CA ASN A 329 14.75 25.40 11.83
C ASN A 329 14.72 24.61 10.50
N ASN A 330 13.60 24.69 9.76
CA ASN A 330 13.38 23.94 8.51
C ASN A 330 13.56 22.41 8.65
N ALA A 331 13.23 21.86 9.83
CA ALA A 331 13.23 20.42 10.04
C ALA A 331 12.39 19.67 8.99
N THR A 332 12.84 18.47 8.64
CA THR A 332 12.23 17.56 7.68
C THR A 332 11.59 16.35 8.37
N TRP A 333 10.69 15.67 7.67
CA TRP A 333 10.13 14.39 8.12
C TRP A 333 10.28 13.31 7.05
N GLN A 334 10.62 12.10 7.51
CA GLN A 334 10.65 10.87 6.73
C GLN A 334 10.06 9.72 7.57
N GLY A 335 9.20 8.89 6.97
CA GLY A 335 8.61 7.73 7.63
C GLY A 335 7.81 6.86 6.66
N ALA A 336 7.00 5.95 7.18
CA ALA A 336 6.22 5.02 6.35
C ALA A 336 5.18 5.73 5.47
N GLY A 337 4.55 6.77 6.00
CA GLY A 337 3.57 7.57 5.29
C GLY A 337 2.68 8.37 6.24
N VAL A 338 1.72 9.08 5.65
CA VAL A 338 0.73 9.88 6.35
C VAL A 338 -0.66 9.40 5.95
N HIS A 339 -1.43 8.95 6.94
CA HIS A 339 -2.86 8.66 6.83
C HIS A 339 -3.65 9.84 7.40
N VAL A 340 -4.58 10.37 6.61
CA VAL A 340 -5.51 11.41 7.06
C VAL A 340 -6.93 10.86 7.01
N GLY A 341 -7.60 10.83 8.16
CA GLY A 341 -8.95 10.33 8.33
C GLY A 341 -9.99 11.05 7.47
N GLU A 342 -11.15 10.42 7.29
CA GLU A 342 -12.27 11.04 6.58
C GLU A 342 -12.66 12.38 7.25
N ASP A 343 -13.10 13.34 6.44
CA ASP A 343 -13.47 14.71 6.87
C ASP A 343 -12.37 15.52 7.60
N SER A 344 -11.13 15.01 7.60
CA SER A 344 -10.00 15.63 8.28
C SER A 344 -9.09 16.37 7.30
N THR A 345 -8.51 17.48 7.74
CA THR A 345 -7.48 18.23 6.99
C THR A 345 -6.22 18.43 7.82
N VAL A 346 -5.09 18.00 7.27
CA VAL A 346 -3.77 18.24 7.84
C VAL A 346 -3.04 19.28 7.00
N THR A 347 -2.85 20.48 7.55
CA THR A 347 -1.98 21.49 6.94
C THR A 347 -0.53 21.12 7.23
N TRP A 348 0.20 20.70 6.19
CA TRP A 348 1.53 20.14 6.27
C TRP A 348 2.59 21.14 5.83
N LYS A 349 3.30 21.74 6.79
CA LYS A 349 4.31 22.78 6.56
C LYS A 349 5.74 22.28 6.76
N VAL A 350 5.98 21.00 6.46
CA VAL A 350 7.27 20.32 6.67
C VAL A 350 7.76 19.76 5.34
N ASN A 351 9.02 20.03 4.98
CA ASN A 351 9.62 19.45 3.77
C ASN A 351 10.00 17.97 3.97
N GLY A 352 10.06 17.23 2.87
CA GLY A 352 10.56 15.86 2.83
C GLY A 352 12.08 15.79 2.68
N VAL A 353 12.56 14.57 2.45
CA VAL A 353 13.98 14.23 2.29
C VAL A 353 14.25 13.81 0.84
N GLU A 354 15.40 14.20 0.29
CA GLU A 354 15.83 13.79 -1.05
C GLU A 354 15.88 12.25 -1.18
N ASN A 355 15.39 11.73 -2.30
CA ASN A 355 15.24 10.28 -2.56
C ASN A 355 14.29 9.52 -1.60
N ASP A 356 13.45 10.24 -0.84
CA ASP A 356 12.34 9.64 -0.10
C ASP A 356 11.00 9.90 -0.80
N ARG A 357 10.15 8.87 -0.87
CA ARG A 357 8.77 8.97 -1.35
C ARG A 357 7.81 9.01 -0.16
N LEU A 358 7.11 10.13 0.04
CA LEU A 358 6.00 10.23 0.98
C LEU A 358 4.81 9.43 0.47
N SER A 359 4.29 8.48 1.25
CA SER A 359 3.03 7.80 0.94
C SER A 359 1.87 8.52 1.62
N LYS A 360 0.89 9.01 0.85
CA LYS A 360 -0.36 9.59 1.36
C LYS A 360 -1.52 8.63 1.12
N ILE A 361 -2.20 8.25 2.21
CA ILE A 361 -3.42 7.43 2.23
C ILE A 361 -4.49 8.05 3.15
N GLY A 362 -5.63 7.37 3.31
CA GLY A 362 -6.78 7.88 4.04
C GLY A 362 -7.57 8.92 3.25
N LYS A 363 -8.88 8.96 3.44
CA LYS A 363 -9.82 9.75 2.63
C LYS A 363 -9.67 11.27 2.81
N GLY A 364 -9.04 11.71 3.89
CA GLY A 364 -8.89 13.13 4.19
C GLY A 364 -7.89 13.88 3.34
N THR A 365 -7.72 15.16 3.68
CA THR A 365 -6.92 16.12 2.92
C THR A 365 -5.56 16.37 3.58
N LEU A 366 -4.49 16.25 2.80
CA LEU A 366 -3.16 16.76 3.15
C LEU A 366 -2.92 18.07 2.38
N HIS A 367 -2.92 19.20 3.07
CA HIS A 367 -2.67 20.51 2.47
C HIS A 367 -1.19 20.87 2.61
N VAL A 368 -0.42 20.65 1.55
CA VAL A 368 1.03 20.87 1.51
C VAL A 368 1.31 22.36 1.38
N LYS A 369 1.97 22.92 2.40
CA LYS A 369 2.19 24.37 2.55
C LYS A 369 3.54 24.67 3.24
N ALA A 370 4.56 23.88 2.94
CA ALA A 370 5.93 24.14 3.41
C ALA A 370 6.56 25.29 2.59
N LYS A 371 7.82 25.63 2.90
CA LYS A 371 8.56 26.70 2.22
C LYS A 371 9.73 26.15 1.42
N GLY A 372 10.04 26.76 0.28
CA GLY A 372 11.21 26.48 -0.51
C GLY A 372 11.06 25.27 -1.43
N GLU A 373 12.21 24.70 -1.80
CA GLU A 373 12.31 23.53 -2.67
C GLU A 373 12.28 22.24 -1.85
N ASN A 374 11.13 21.55 -1.82
CA ASN A 374 11.06 20.21 -1.26
C ASN A 374 11.70 19.19 -2.21
N LYS A 375 12.69 18.46 -1.71
CA LYS A 375 13.43 17.45 -2.47
C LYS A 375 12.81 16.05 -2.45
N GLY A 376 11.87 15.79 -1.54
CA GLY A 376 11.14 14.52 -1.48
C GLY A 376 10.10 14.39 -2.59
N SER A 377 9.73 13.16 -2.91
CA SER A 377 8.62 12.84 -3.82
C SER A 377 7.38 12.40 -3.04
N ILE A 378 6.25 12.24 -3.72
CA ILE A 378 5.00 11.77 -3.11
C ILE A 378 4.27 10.75 -4.01
N SER A 379 3.69 9.72 -3.38
CA SER A 379 2.66 8.87 -3.97
C SER A 379 1.34 9.12 -3.26
N VAL A 380 0.32 9.51 -4.01
CA VAL A 380 -1.02 9.83 -3.53
C VAL A 380 -1.94 8.67 -3.86
N GLY A 381 -2.16 7.81 -2.87
CA GLY A 381 -3.01 6.64 -3.00
C GLY A 381 -4.47 6.88 -2.64
N ASP A 382 -4.77 7.81 -1.74
CA ASP A 382 -6.16 8.04 -1.29
C ASP A 382 -6.38 9.47 -0.77
N GLY A 383 -7.63 9.90 -0.80
CA GLY A 383 -8.08 11.22 -0.36
C GLY A 383 -7.56 12.34 -1.26
N LYS A 384 -7.27 13.49 -0.66
CA LYS A 384 -6.85 14.69 -1.38
C LYS A 384 -5.48 15.21 -0.93
N VAL A 385 -4.67 15.67 -1.87
CA VAL A 385 -3.47 16.47 -1.62
C VAL A 385 -3.62 17.81 -2.30
N ILE A 386 -3.52 18.90 -1.53
CA ILE A 386 -3.52 20.26 -2.08
C ILE A 386 -2.07 20.74 -2.14
N LEU A 387 -1.61 21.17 -3.31
CA LEU A 387 -0.28 21.72 -3.52
C LEU A 387 -0.33 23.25 -3.42
N ASP A 388 0.21 23.77 -2.32
CA ASP A 388 0.25 25.19 -1.96
C ASP A 388 1.62 25.51 -1.32
N GLN A 389 2.70 24.95 -1.86
CA GLN A 389 4.05 25.21 -1.41
C GLN A 389 4.37 26.69 -1.55
N GLN A 390 4.97 27.28 -0.53
CA GLN A 390 5.34 28.67 -0.48
C GLN A 390 6.78 28.85 -0.96
N ALA A 391 7.08 29.99 -1.59
CA ALA A 391 8.46 30.32 -1.93
C ALA A 391 9.29 30.58 -0.66
N ASP A 392 10.58 30.24 -0.70
CA ASP A 392 11.54 30.67 0.32
C ASP A 392 12.05 32.10 0.07
N ASP A 393 12.96 32.56 0.92
CA ASP A 393 13.55 33.91 0.84
C ASP A 393 14.41 34.11 -0.43
N GLN A 394 14.72 33.04 -1.17
CA GLN A 394 15.41 33.06 -2.47
C GLN A 394 14.44 32.85 -3.65
N ASN A 395 13.13 32.94 -3.41
CA ASN A 395 12.07 32.70 -4.38
C ASN A 395 12.05 31.28 -5.00
N LYS A 396 12.70 30.29 -4.36
CA LYS A 396 12.58 28.90 -4.78
C LYS A 396 11.29 28.30 -4.26
N LYS A 397 10.61 27.52 -5.10
CA LYS A 397 9.30 26.93 -4.80
C LYS A 397 9.16 25.60 -5.54
N GLN A 398 8.99 24.52 -4.80
CA GLN A 398 8.67 23.19 -5.33
C GLN A 398 7.99 22.36 -4.23
N ALA A 399 6.78 21.87 -4.50
CA ALA A 399 6.03 21.06 -3.56
C ALA A 399 6.65 19.67 -3.39
N PHE A 400 7.06 19.03 -4.49
CA PHE A 400 7.74 17.73 -4.52
C PHE A 400 8.62 17.61 -5.77
N SER A 401 9.66 16.78 -5.70
CA SER A 401 10.54 16.46 -6.83
C SER A 401 9.90 15.51 -7.86
N GLU A 402 8.90 14.74 -7.43
CA GLU A 402 8.10 13.83 -8.26
C GLU A 402 6.75 13.56 -7.58
N ILE A 403 5.68 13.44 -8.38
CA ILE A 403 4.31 13.25 -7.89
C ILE A 403 3.62 12.11 -8.66
N GLY A 404 3.18 11.09 -7.93
CA GLY A 404 2.39 9.98 -8.44
C GLY A 404 0.96 9.97 -7.95
N LEU A 405 -0.01 9.78 -8.85
CA LEU A 405 -1.39 9.39 -8.52
C LEU A 405 -1.59 7.91 -8.82
N VAL A 406 -2.03 7.15 -7.83
CA VAL A 406 -2.25 5.70 -7.96
C VAL A 406 -3.54 5.25 -7.27
N SER A 407 -4.02 4.06 -7.66
CA SER A 407 -5.24 3.38 -7.19
C SER A 407 -6.59 3.99 -7.59
N GLY A 408 -6.60 5.18 -8.19
CA GLY A 408 -7.82 5.87 -8.64
C GLY A 408 -8.59 6.61 -7.55
N ARG A 409 -8.23 6.43 -6.27
CA ARG A 409 -8.91 7.06 -5.12
C ARG A 409 -8.39 8.46 -4.80
N GLY A 410 -7.12 8.72 -5.13
CA GLY A 410 -6.44 9.98 -4.84
C GLY A 410 -6.85 11.14 -5.75
N THR A 411 -6.78 12.36 -5.22
CA THR A 411 -6.84 13.62 -5.96
C THR A 411 -5.66 14.51 -5.59
N VAL A 412 -4.94 15.04 -6.57
CA VAL A 412 -3.97 16.14 -6.40
C VAL A 412 -4.63 17.41 -6.93
N GLN A 413 -4.75 18.43 -6.08
CA GLN A 413 -5.34 19.72 -6.41
C GLN A 413 -4.27 20.81 -6.41
N LEU A 414 -4.22 21.63 -7.46
CA LEU A 414 -3.39 22.83 -7.50
C LEU A 414 -4.05 23.97 -6.74
N ASN A 415 -3.28 24.72 -5.94
CA ASN A 415 -3.76 25.96 -5.32
C ASN A 415 -2.86 27.16 -5.63
N ASP A 416 -1.81 26.93 -6.43
CA ASP A 416 -0.89 27.93 -6.93
C ASP A 416 -0.15 27.35 -8.17
N ASP A 417 0.45 28.22 -8.99
CA ASP A 417 1.25 27.83 -10.14
C ASP A 417 2.66 27.36 -9.72
N LYS A 418 3.36 26.66 -10.64
CA LYS A 418 4.77 26.25 -10.47
C LYS A 418 5.01 25.43 -9.19
N GLN A 419 4.10 24.51 -8.90
CA GLN A 419 4.22 23.60 -7.74
C GLN A 419 5.15 22.42 -8.01
N PHE A 420 5.30 22.00 -9.26
CA PHE A 420 6.17 20.88 -9.65
C PHE A 420 6.57 20.99 -11.14
N ASP A 421 7.57 20.21 -11.53
CA ASP A 421 7.89 19.96 -12.94
C ASP A 421 6.90 18.94 -13.52
N THR A 422 6.16 19.31 -14.55
CA THR A 422 5.17 18.46 -15.23
C THR A 422 5.77 17.19 -15.83
N ASP A 423 7.06 17.20 -16.18
CA ASP A 423 7.77 15.99 -16.65
C ASP A 423 8.01 14.99 -15.50
N LYS A 424 7.79 15.39 -14.24
CA LYS A 424 7.91 14.58 -13.02
C LYS A 424 6.56 14.24 -12.37
N PHE A 425 5.47 14.44 -13.10
CA PHE A 425 4.14 14.00 -12.70
C PHE A 425 3.75 12.73 -13.45
N TYR A 426 3.17 11.76 -12.75
CA TYR A 426 2.67 10.53 -13.36
C TYR A 426 1.35 10.04 -12.78
N PHE A 427 0.54 9.44 -13.64
CA PHE A 427 -0.58 8.58 -13.27
C PHE A 427 -0.13 7.12 -13.36
N GLY A 428 0.14 6.53 -12.20
CA GLY A 428 0.56 5.13 -12.12
C GLY A 428 -0.63 4.17 -12.25
N PHE A 429 -0.50 2.98 -11.66
CA PHE A 429 -1.57 1.98 -11.68
C PHE A 429 -2.91 2.54 -11.16
N ARG A 430 -3.95 2.49 -12.01
CA ARG A 430 -5.30 3.05 -11.81
C ARG A 430 -5.38 4.57 -11.64
N GLY A 431 -4.27 5.28 -11.82
CA GLY A 431 -4.23 6.74 -11.80
C GLY A 431 -4.93 7.40 -10.60
N GLY A 432 -5.74 8.41 -10.90
CA GLY A 432 -6.41 9.31 -9.96
C GLY A 432 -6.76 10.63 -10.64
N ARG A 433 -7.17 11.64 -9.86
CA ARG A 433 -7.54 12.96 -10.39
C ARG A 433 -6.45 14.00 -10.17
N LEU A 434 -5.98 14.62 -11.24
CA LEU A 434 -5.27 15.90 -11.19
C LEU A 434 -6.29 17.02 -11.39
N ASP A 435 -6.69 17.67 -10.31
CA ASP A 435 -7.56 18.84 -10.33
C ASP A 435 -6.73 20.11 -10.52
N LEU A 436 -6.87 20.73 -11.69
CA LEU A 436 -6.18 21.95 -12.05
C LEU A 436 -6.72 23.17 -11.30
N ASN A 437 -7.96 23.10 -10.80
CA ASN A 437 -8.57 24.15 -9.98
C ASN A 437 -8.37 25.58 -10.54
N GLY A 438 -8.55 25.76 -11.85
CA GLY A 438 -8.40 27.03 -12.57
C GLY A 438 -6.96 27.38 -13.00
N HIS A 439 -5.97 26.56 -12.68
CA HIS A 439 -4.58 26.72 -13.14
C HIS A 439 -4.37 26.06 -14.51
N SER A 440 -3.31 26.46 -15.23
CA SER A 440 -2.97 25.88 -16.54
C SER A 440 -1.61 25.19 -16.50
N LEU A 441 -1.49 24.05 -17.18
CA LEU A 441 -0.25 23.26 -17.26
C LEU A 441 0.15 23.00 -18.71
N THR A 442 1.46 22.87 -18.94
CA THR A 442 2.03 22.44 -20.22
C THR A 442 2.85 21.18 -20.00
N PHE A 443 2.58 20.14 -20.77
CA PHE A 443 3.29 18.86 -20.74
C PHE A 443 4.00 18.62 -22.08
N LYS A 444 5.20 18.03 -22.04
CA LYS A 444 5.76 17.40 -23.25
C LYS A 444 4.97 16.15 -23.59
N ARG A 445 4.80 15.29 -22.57
CA ARG A 445 3.86 14.18 -22.53
C ARG A 445 3.33 14.06 -21.11
N ILE A 446 2.19 13.41 -20.97
CA ILE A 446 1.67 13.02 -19.66
C ILE A 446 2.15 11.60 -19.41
N GLN A 447 2.74 11.32 -18.25
CA GLN A 447 3.07 9.94 -17.89
C GLN A 447 1.80 9.28 -17.36
N ASN A 448 1.35 8.20 -18.00
CA ASN A 448 0.11 7.53 -17.62
C ASN A 448 0.15 6.02 -17.92
N THR A 449 -0.46 5.23 -17.03
CA THR A 449 -0.50 3.77 -17.16
C THR A 449 -1.78 3.27 -17.83
N ASP A 450 -2.92 3.83 -17.45
CA ASP A 450 -4.24 3.32 -17.82
C ASP A 450 -5.31 4.43 -17.79
N GLU A 451 -6.56 4.04 -18.01
CA GLU A 451 -7.72 4.93 -18.08
C GLU A 451 -8.08 5.60 -16.74
N GLY A 452 -7.50 5.16 -15.62
CA GLY A 452 -7.69 5.80 -14.33
C GLY A 452 -7.02 7.17 -14.21
N ALA A 453 -6.18 7.56 -15.18
CA ALA A 453 -5.63 8.90 -15.28
C ALA A 453 -6.73 9.91 -15.62
N MET A 454 -6.97 10.90 -14.76
CA MET A 454 -7.97 11.94 -15.02
C MET A 454 -7.37 13.33 -14.78
N ILE A 455 -7.46 14.21 -15.78
CA ILE A 455 -7.18 15.63 -15.61
C ILE A 455 -8.51 16.38 -15.64
N VAL A 456 -8.80 17.09 -14.56
CA VAL A 456 -10.08 17.72 -14.31
C VAL A 456 -9.89 19.18 -13.88
N ASN A 457 -10.97 19.94 -13.91
CA ASN A 457 -11.02 21.25 -13.27
C ASN A 457 -12.30 21.32 -12.43
N HIS A 458 -12.17 21.28 -11.10
CA HIS A 458 -13.32 21.42 -10.20
C HIS A 458 -13.60 22.88 -9.83
N ASN A 459 -12.82 23.85 -10.33
CA ASN A 459 -13.08 25.27 -10.11
C ASN A 459 -14.33 25.72 -10.86
N THR A 460 -15.26 26.36 -10.15
CA THR A 460 -16.56 26.78 -10.68
C THR A 460 -16.52 28.10 -11.45
N THR A 461 -15.40 28.83 -11.38
CA THR A 461 -15.31 30.21 -11.88
C THR A 461 -14.15 30.44 -12.83
N GLN A 462 -13.06 29.67 -12.71
CA GLN A 462 -11.85 29.85 -13.49
C GLN A 462 -11.67 28.70 -14.49
N VAL A 463 -11.35 29.06 -15.73
CA VAL A 463 -11.03 28.11 -16.80
C VAL A 463 -9.59 27.63 -16.61
N ALA A 464 -9.37 26.33 -16.70
CA ALA A 464 -8.05 25.72 -16.76
C ALA A 464 -7.71 25.38 -18.23
N ASN A 465 -6.42 25.29 -18.58
CA ASN A 465 -5.98 24.80 -19.89
C ASN A 465 -4.86 23.77 -19.72
N VAL A 466 -4.89 22.73 -20.54
CA VAL A 466 -3.77 21.78 -20.68
C VAL A 466 -3.20 21.88 -22.08
N THR A 467 -1.91 22.18 -22.18
CA THR A 467 -1.20 22.16 -23.46
C THR A 467 -0.27 20.94 -23.52
N ILE A 468 -0.33 20.17 -24.60
CA ILE A 468 0.58 19.04 -24.84
C ILE A 468 1.40 19.35 -26.08
N THR A 469 2.72 19.43 -25.94
CA THR A 469 3.62 19.89 -27.01
C THR A 469 4.29 18.75 -27.78
N GLY A 470 4.38 17.56 -27.18
CA GLY A 470 5.33 16.55 -27.65
C GLY A 470 6.77 16.93 -27.33
N TYR A 471 7.72 16.21 -27.94
CA TYR A 471 9.15 16.45 -27.79
C TYR A 471 9.74 17.17 -29.01
N ASP A 472 10.71 18.05 -28.78
CA ASP A 472 11.42 18.78 -29.84
C ASP A 472 12.37 17.89 -30.66
N THR A 473 12.74 16.73 -30.11
CA THR A 473 13.64 15.76 -30.74
C THR A 473 13.01 14.37 -30.71
N ILE A 474 13.37 13.55 -31.69
CA ILE A 474 12.89 12.17 -31.82
C ILE A 474 14.05 11.20 -31.58
N ASN A 475 13.84 10.19 -30.74
CA ASN A 475 14.72 9.05 -30.56
C ASN A 475 14.11 7.78 -31.16
N ASP A 476 14.99 6.91 -31.68
CA ASP A 476 14.58 5.64 -32.29
C ASP A 476 14.71 4.46 -31.30
N ASP A 477 15.21 4.68 -30.08
CA ASP A 477 15.35 3.64 -29.05
C ASP A 477 13.97 3.21 -28.53
N LEU A 478 13.51 2.03 -28.92
CA LEU A 478 12.22 1.48 -28.52
C LEU A 478 12.06 1.29 -27.00
N LYS A 479 13.15 1.34 -26.23
CA LYS A 479 13.13 1.20 -24.76
C LYS A 479 12.93 2.52 -24.02
N GLN A 480 12.95 3.66 -24.72
CA GLN A 480 12.76 4.99 -24.12
C GLN A 480 11.43 5.58 -24.57
N LEU A 481 10.59 6.00 -23.62
CA LEU A 481 9.36 6.74 -23.92
C LEU A 481 9.58 8.26 -24.05
N THR A 482 10.75 8.75 -23.63
CA THR A 482 11.16 10.14 -23.87
C THR A 482 11.49 10.32 -25.35
N ASN A 483 11.26 11.52 -25.90
CA ASN A 483 11.61 11.86 -27.28
C ASN A 483 10.99 10.92 -28.32
N LYS A 484 9.79 10.36 -28.10
CA LYS A 484 9.07 9.63 -29.14
C LYS A 484 8.23 10.58 -29.99
N ARG A 485 8.12 10.28 -31.29
CA ARG A 485 7.21 10.98 -32.19
C ARG A 485 5.76 10.84 -31.71
N ASP A 486 5.38 9.62 -31.34
CA ASP A 486 4.03 9.29 -30.90
C ASP A 486 3.98 9.26 -29.38
N ILE A 487 3.03 10.00 -28.82
CA ILE A 487 2.69 9.99 -27.40
C ILE A 487 1.20 9.66 -27.27
N ALA A 488 0.82 9.00 -26.18
CA ALA A 488 -0.55 8.60 -25.92
C ALA A 488 -0.97 9.06 -24.53
N PHE A 489 -2.27 9.31 -24.37
CA PHE A 489 -2.90 9.51 -23.08
C PHE A 489 -4.11 8.57 -23.01
N ASN A 490 -4.08 7.63 -22.07
CA ASN A 490 -5.09 6.58 -21.94
C ASN A 490 -6.32 7.05 -21.15
N GLY A 491 -6.19 8.20 -20.49
CA GLY A 491 -7.12 8.69 -19.49
C GLY A 491 -8.20 9.64 -20.00
N TRP A 492 -8.74 10.43 -19.07
CA TRP A 492 -9.83 11.36 -19.29
C TRP A 492 -9.40 12.83 -19.15
N PHE A 493 -9.97 13.68 -20.00
CA PHE A 493 -10.03 15.12 -19.79
C PHE A 493 -11.46 15.51 -19.42
N GLY A 494 -11.63 16.16 -18.27
CA GLY A 494 -12.93 16.51 -17.71
C GLY A 494 -13.42 15.51 -16.66
N GLU A 495 -14.28 15.98 -15.76
CA GLU A 495 -14.87 15.14 -14.71
C GLU A 495 -16.07 14.37 -15.26
N THR A 496 -16.16 13.08 -14.89
CA THR A 496 -17.23 12.17 -15.31
C THR A 496 -18.17 11.80 -14.17
N ASP A 497 -17.78 12.03 -12.91
CA ASP A 497 -18.66 11.88 -11.74
C ASP A 497 -19.67 13.04 -11.70
N GLU A 498 -20.95 12.73 -11.91
CA GLU A 498 -22.06 13.71 -11.90
C GLU A 498 -22.22 14.43 -10.55
N ASN A 499 -21.68 13.88 -9.46
CA ASN A 499 -21.71 14.50 -8.13
C ASN A 499 -20.55 15.48 -7.90
N LYS A 500 -19.62 15.61 -8.86
CA LYS A 500 -18.50 16.55 -8.82
C LYS A 500 -18.66 17.61 -9.89
N HIS A 501 -18.11 18.79 -9.64
CA HIS A 501 -18.21 19.88 -10.59
C HIS A 501 -17.30 19.65 -11.80
N ASN A 502 -17.87 19.57 -13.00
CA ASN A 502 -17.11 19.55 -14.25
C ASN A 502 -16.91 20.99 -14.77
N GLY A 503 -15.89 21.65 -14.25
CA GLY A 503 -15.52 23.01 -14.64
C GLY A 503 -14.89 23.05 -16.03
N ARG A 504 -14.75 24.26 -16.57
CA ARG A 504 -14.21 24.47 -17.91
C ARG A 504 -12.72 24.11 -17.99
N LEU A 505 -12.37 23.21 -18.90
CA LEU A 505 -11.02 22.69 -19.15
C LEU A 505 -10.65 22.75 -20.64
#